data_AF-A0A3B8SR41-F1
#
_entry.id   AF-A0A3B8SR41-F1
#
_cell.length_a   1.000
_cell.length_b   1.000
_cell.length_c   1.000
_cell.angle_alpha   90.00
_cell.angle_beta   90.00
_cell.angle_gamma   90.00
#
_symmetry.space_group_name_H-M   'P 1'
#
loop_
_entity.id
_entity.type
_entity.pdbx_description
1 polymer ?
#
loop_
_entity_poly.entity_id
_entity_poly.type
_entity_poly.pdbx_seq_one_letter_code
_entity_poly.pdbx_strand_id
1 'polypeptide(L)'
;EGILGFITEATLKLTAPPKNATVLVLGLSDMDAIMRVLERIQSTASLLAYEFFSELAVSKVVEHAGVARPFDTQTPFYALIEFENDSESIEATLFDAVEACMEEGWVIDAVMSQSVAQARALWRLREDISETLTRWTPYKNDISATVSNVPELLSRVDAVVHQHYPSWEVVWYGHIGDGNLHLNILKPEALDVAVFKARCGEVSKEIFEAIQLLGGSVSAEHGVGTLKAPYLGYTKTESEIEAMRAIKSIFDPDGILNPGKVFPLKQA
;
A
#
# COMPACT_ATOMS: atom_id res chain seq x y z
N GLU A 1 -10.59 8.67 14.44
CA GLU A 1 -9.55 8.50 15.50
C GLU A 1 -9.97 9.05 16.87
N GLY A 2 -11.22 8.88 17.33
CA GLY A 2 -11.62 9.21 18.71
C GLY A 2 -11.56 10.69 19.13
N ILE A 3 -11.31 11.63 18.21
CA ILE A 3 -11.21 13.06 18.54
C ILE A 3 -12.58 13.74 18.69
N LEU A 4 -13.68 13.11 18.28
CA LEU A 4 -15.04 13.71 18.32
C LEU A 4 -16.00 12.97 19.25
N GLY A 5 -15.59 11.84 19.83
CA GLY A 5 -16.46 10.99 20.64
C GLY A 5 -16.04 9.53 20.62
N PHE A 6 -16.86 8.69 21.26
CA PHE A 6 -16.70 7.25 21.33
C PHE A 6 -17.81 6.58 20.51
N ILE A 7 -17.43 5.72 19.58
CA ILE A 7 -18.38 4.84 18.89
C ILE A 7 -18.65 3.66 19.82
N THR A 8 -19.89 3.47 20.24
CA THR A 8 -20.29 2.35 21.12
C THR A 8 -21.01 1.25 20.35
N GLU A 9 -21.68 1.59 19.25
CA GLU A 9 -22.43 0.66 18.39
C GLU A 9 -22.31 1.11 16.93
N ALA A 10 -22.36 0.14 16.00
CA ALA A 10 -22.34 0.40 14.57
C ALA A 10 -23.26 -0.59 13.85
N THR A 11 -24.03 -0.10 12.87
CA THR A 11 -24.79 -0.96 11.95
C THR A 11 -24.02 -1.05 10.64
N LEU A 12 -23.62 -2.27 10.26
CA LEU A 12 -22.82 -2.52 9.06
C LEU A 12 -23.66 -3.17 7.97
N LYS A 13 -23.47 -2.72 6.72
CA LYS A 13 -24.04 -3.37 5.54
C LYS A 13 -23.17 -4.57 5.18
N LEU A 14 -23.79 -5.75 5.01
CA LEU A 14 -23.12 -6.95 4.53
C LEU A 14 -23.21 -7.04 2.99
N THR A 15 -22.22 -7.68 2.38
CA THR A 15 -22.18 -8.03 0.96
C THR A 15 -22.41 -9.53 0.78
N ALA A 16 -22.68 -9.96 -0.45
CA ALA A 16 -22.68 -11.38 -0.78
C ALA A 16 -21.24 -11.94 -0.63
N PRO A 17 -21.08 -13.19 -0.16
CA PRO A 17 -19.76 -13.82 -0.15
C PRO A 17 -19.26 -14.00 -1.58
N PRO A 18 -17.94 -13.86 -1.83
CA PRO A 18 -17.36 -14.12 -3.14
C PRO A 18 -17.63 -15.55 -3.61
N LYS A 19 -17.85 -15.71 -4.91
CA LYS A 19 -18.02 -17.03 -5.54
C LYS A 19 -16.73 -17.46 -6.20
N ASN A 20 -16.33 -18.71 -5.92
CA ASN A 20 -15.12 -19.35 -6.44
C ASN A 20 -13.89 -18.41 -6.48
N ALA A 21 -13.63 -17.72 -5.36
CA ALA A 21 -12.51 -16.79 -5.25
C ALA A 21 -11.19 -17.52 -5.56
N THR A 22 -10.53 -17.07 -6.62
CA THR A 22 -9.29 -17.66 -7.15
C THR A 22 -8.18 -16.62 -7.09
N VAL A 23 -6.97 -17.05 -6.71
CA VAL A 23 -5.80 -16.18 -6.58
C VAL A 23 -4.81 -16.47 -7.70
N LEU A 24 -4.37 -15.41 -8.36
CA LEU A 24 -3.33 -15.41 -9.38
C LEU A 24 -2.19 -14.51 -8.91
N VAL A 25 -0.96 -15.02 -8.93
CA VAL A 25 0.25 -14.23 -8.69
C VAL A 25 1.04 -14.14 -9.98
N LEU A 26 1.38 -12.90 -10.38
CA LEU A 26 2.14 -12.58 -11.57
C LEU A 26 3.49 -11.98 -11.17
N GLY A 27 4.58 -12.46 -11.76
CA GLY A 27 5.89 -11.83 -11.66
C GLY A 27 6.05 -10.77 -12.75
N LEU A 28 6.44 -9.56 -12.38
CA LEU A 28 6.41 -8.38 -13.23
C LEU A 28 7.81 -7.81 -13.50
N SER A 29 8.01 -7.25 -14.70
CA SER A 29 9.30 -6.72 -15.15
C SER A 29 9.77 -5.49 -14.38
N ASP A 30 8.86 -4.58 -14.05
CA ASP A 30 9.14 -3.27 -13.48
C ASP A 30 7.87 -2.67 -12.83
N MET A 31 7.99 -1.46 -12.27
CA MET A 31 6.84 -0.78 -11.65
C MET A 31 5.77 -0.36 -12.66
N ASP A 32 6.14 -0.01 -13.89
CA ASP A 32 5.19 0.43 -14.92
C ASP A 32 4.28 -0.72 -15.36
N ALA A 33 4.84 -1.94 -15.39
CA ALA A 33 4.11 -3.17 -15.70
C ALA A 33 2.92 -3.39 -14.75
N ILE A 34 3.01 -2.99 -13.48
CA ILE A 34 1.94 -3.17 -12.47
C ILE A 34 0.63 -2.52 -12.97
N MET A 35 0.68 -1.25 -13.35
CA MET A 35 -0.52 -0.52 -13.75
C MET A 35 -1.03 -0.95 -15.13
N ARG A 36 -0.12 -1.30 -16.05
CA ARG A 36 -0.51 -1.80 -17.39
C ARG A 36 -1.21 -3.16 -17.31
N VAL A 37 -0.74 -4.03 -16.43
CA VAL A 37 -1.35 -5.34 -16.17
C VAL A 37 -2.72 -5.17 -15.51
N LEU A 38 -2.86 -4.29 -14.51
CA LEU A 38 -4.16 -3.95 -13.93
C LEU A 38 -5.14 -3.48 -15.01
N GLU A 39 -4.73 -2.53 -15.86
CA GLU A 39 -5.59 -1.97 -16.92
C GLU A 39 -6.13 -3.06 -17.85
N ARG A 40 -5.28 -4.02 -18.23
CA ARG A 40 -5.69 -5.12 -19.10
C ARG A 40 -6.61 -6.10 -18.38
N ILE A 41 -6.23 -6.52 -17.17
CA ILE A 41 -6.93 -7.59 -16.44
C ILE A 41 -8.29 -7.15 -15.88
N GLN A 42 -8.45 -5.90 -15.41
CA GLN A 42 -9.70 -5.42 -14.83
C GLN A 42 -10.90 -5.45 -15.82
N SER A 43 -10.63 -5.55 -17.12
CA SER A 43 -11.65 -5.68 -18.15
C SER A 43 -12.11 -7.13 -18.38
N THR A 44 -11.41 -8.11 -17.81
CA THR A 44 -11.61 -9.55 -18.09
C THR A 44 -12.41 -10.28 -17.00
N ALA A 45 -12.28 -9.85 -15.75
CA ALA A 45 -12.88 -10.51 -14.60
C ALA A 45 -13.30 -9.49 -13.54
N SER A 46 -14.26 -9.88 -12.69
CA SER A 46 -14.62 -9.12 -11.50
C SER A 46 -13.54 -9.30 -10.44
N LEU A 47 -12.67 -8.29 -10.31
CA LEU A 47 -11.57 -8.33 -9.35
C LEU A 47 -12.09 -8.06 -7.93
N LEU A 48 -11.65 -8.89 -7.01
CA LEU A 48 -11.85 -8.77 -5.56
C LEU A 48 -10.67 -8.04 -4.91
N ALA A 49 -9.46 -8.26 -5.44
CA ALA A 49 -8.25 -7.57 -5.01
C ALA A 49 -7.25 -7.44 -6.16
N TYR A 50 -6.48 -6.35 -6.13
CA TYR A 50 -5.28 -6.17 -6.94
C TYR A 50 -4.18 -5.52 -6.09
N GLU A 51 -3.30 -6.38 -5.58
CA GLU A 51 -2.19 -6.03 -4.71
C GLU A 51 -0.88 -6.08 -5.47
N PHE A 52 0.12 -5.32 -5.01
CA PHE A 52 1.49 -5.47 -5.48
C PHE A 52 2.48 -5.56 -4.32
N PHE A 53 3.66 -6.10 -4.60
CA PHE A 53 4.80 -6.12 -3.69
C PHE A 53 6.13 -6.35 -4.44
N SER A 54 7.23 -5.81 -3.91
CA SER A 54 8.57 -5.97 -4.50
C SER A 54 9.22 -7.31 -4.17
N GLU A 55 10.24 -7.71 -4.93
CA GLU A 55 11.08 -8.88 -4.61
C GLU A 55 11.67 -8.79 -3.20
N LEU A 56 12.03 -7.59 -2.76
CA LEU A 56 12.55 -7.41 -1.42
C LEU A 56 11.48 -7.76 -0.37
N ALA A 57 10.19 -7.51 -0.63
CA ALA A 57 9.12 -7.94 0.26
C ALA A 57 9.01 -9.48 0.29
N VAL A 58 8.98 -10.12 -0.88
CA VAL A 58 8.89 -11.59 -1.01
C VAL A 58 10.05 -12.27 -0.31
N SER A 59 11.28 -11.84 -0.57
CA SER A 59 12.48 -12.45 0.03
C SER A 59 12.45 -12.39 1.56
N LYS A 60 12.03 -11.26 2.14
CA LYS A 60 11.92 -11.10 3.60
C LYS A 60 10.85 -12.03 4.18
N VAL A 61 9.68 -12.15 3.53
CA VAL A 61 8.60 -13.05 3.96
C VAL A 61 8.99 -14.52 3.83
N VAL A 62 9.60 -14.91 2.72
CA VAL A 62 10.05 -16.29 2.48
C VAL A 62 11.12 -16.70 3.50
N GLU A 63 12.12 -15.85 3.73
CA GLU A 63 13.20 -16.09 4.69
C GLU A 63 12.66 -16.24 6.12
N HIS A 64 11.67 -15.42 6.50
CA HIS A 64 11.24 -15.31 7.89
C HIS A 64 10.02 -16.17 8.24
N ALA A 65 8.97 -16.13 7.40
CA ALA A 65 7.68 -16.76 7.66
C ALA A 65 7.58 -18.18 7.07
N GLY A 66 8.62 -18.65 6.36
CA GLY A 66 8.68 -19.99 5.77
C GLY A 66 7.63 -20.21 4.68
N VAL A 67 7.14 -19.14 4.07
CA VAL A 67 6.18 -19.20 2.96
C VAL A 67 6.94 -19.58 1.68
N ALA A 68 6.39 -20.49 0.88
CA ALA A 68 6.99 -20.84 -0.40
C ALA A 68 6.84 -19.67 -1.39
N ARG A 69 7.83 -19.50 -2.27
CA ARG A 69 7.73 -18.57 -3.39
C ARG A 69 6.55 -18.96 -4.30
N PRO A 70 5.96 -18.01 -5.04
CA PRO A 70 4.89 -18.33 -5.98
C PRO A 70 5.39 -19.23 -7.13
N PHE A 71 6.62 -19.00 -7.58
CA PHE A 71 7.35 -19.76 -8.61
C PHE A 71 8.87 -19.55 -8.41
N ASP A 72 9.70 -20.32 -9.13
CA ASP A 72 11.16 -20.29 -8.98
C ASP A 72 11.81 -19.02 -9.56
N THR A 73 11.21 -18.45 -10.60
CA THR A 73 11.70 -17.23 -11.26
C THR A 73 11.63 -16.04 -10.30
N GLN A 74 12.73 -15.28 -10.17
CA GLN A 74 12.73 -14.02 -9.42
C GLN A 74 12.41 -12.85 -10.35
N THR A 75 11.46 -12.02 -9.94
CA THR A 75 11.04 -10.83 -10.70
C THR A 75 11.09 -9.60 -9.80
N PRO A 76 11.40 -8.39 -10.32
CA PRO A 76 11.52 -7.19 -9.48
C PRO A 76 10.26 -6.87 -8.67
N PHE A 77 9.08 -7.12 -9.24
CA PHE A 77 7.79 -6.90 -8.61
C PHE A 77 6.87 -8.10 -8.84
N TYR A 78 5.78 -8.12 -8.07
CA TYR A 78 4.72 -9.11 -8.15
C TYR A 78 3.37 -8.40 -8.05
N ALA A 79 2.38 -8.91 -8.78
CA ALA A 79 0.98 -8.60 -8.55
C ALA A 79 0.27 -9.83 -7.99
N LEU A 80 -0.55 -9.65 -6.96
CA LEU A 80 -1.49 -10.65 -6.47
C LEU A 80 -2.90 -10.18 -6.80
N ILE A 81 -3.61 -11.04 -7.53
CA ILE A 81 -4.94 -10.76 -8.05
C ILE A 81 -5.87 -11.80 -7.45
N GLU A 82 -6.95 -11.35 -6.83
CA GLU A 82 -8.05 -12.22 -6.43
C GLU A 82 -9.28 -11.84 -7.24
N PHE A 83 -10.00 -12.81 -7.78
CA PHE A 83 -11.16 -12.59 -8.65
C PHE A 83 -12.21 -13.68 -8.48
N GLU A 84 -13.46 -13.38 -8.85
CA GLU A 84 -14.52 -14.39 -8.91
C GLU A 84 -14.39 -15.23 -10.18
N ASN A 85 -14.03 -16.50 -10.02
CA ASN A 85 -13.89 -17.43 -11.13
C ASN A 85 -15.19 -18.21 -11.38
N ASP A 86 -16.21 -17.52 -11.88
CA ASP A 86 -17.58 -18.06 -11.97
C ASP A 86 -17.88 -18.84 -13.27
N SER A 87 -16.93 -18.89 -14.22
CA SER A 87 -17.06 -19.68 -15.44
C SER A 87 -15.71 -19.96 -16.12
N GLU A 88 -15.63 -21.08 -16.84
CA GLU A 88 -14.47 -21.41 -17.69
C GLU A 88 -14.15 -20.29 -18.71
N SER A 89 -15.14 -19.50 -19.12
CA SER A 89 -14.94 -18.37 -20.03
C SER A 89 -14.20 -17.18 -19.39
N ILE A 90 -14.43 -16.93 -18.10
CA ILE A 90 -13.71 -15.87 -17.37
C ILE A 90 -12.24 -16.28 -17.24
N GLU A 91 -12.00 -17.52 -16.83
CA GLU A 91 -10.65 -18.08 -16.72
C GLU A 91 -9.89 -18.02 -18.05
N ALA A 92 -10.52 -18.44 -19.16
CA ALA A 92 -9.91 -18.34 -20.49
C ALA A 92 -9.59 -16.90 -20.91
N THR A 93 -10.53 -15.96 -20.70
CA THR A 93 -10.32 -14.54 -21.08
C THR A 93 -9.21 -13.90 -20.23
N LEU A 94 -9.14 -14.25 -18.94
CA LEU A 94 -8.08 -13.80 -18.06
C LEU A 94 -6.72 -14.36 -18.50
N PHE A 95 -6.66 -15.64 -18.86
CA PHE A 95 -5.41 -16.25 -19.35
C PHE A 95 -4.96 -15.65 -20.67
N ASP A 96 -5.86 -15.42 -21.63
CA ASP A 96 -5.53 -14.72 -22.88
C ASP A 96 -4.92 -13.33 -22.60
N ALA A 97 -5.46 -12.61 -21.60
CA ALA A 97 -4.93 -11.31 -21.19
C ALA A 97 -3.55 -11.41 -20.52
N VAL A 98 -3.31 -12.43 -19.69
CA VAL A 98 -2.01 -12.70 -19.08
C VAL A 98 -0.99 -13.08 -20.14
N GLU A 99 -1.33 -13.96 -21.08
CA GLU A 99 -0.47 -14.33 -22.20
C GLU A 99 -0.08 -13.11 -23.03
N ALA A 100 -1.04 -12.25 -23.37
CA ALA A 100 -0.75 -10.98 -24.04
C ALA A 100 0.17 -10.06 -23.22
N CYS A 101 0.09 -10.07 -21.88
CA CYS A 101 1.03 -9.35 -21.02
C CYS A 101 2.43 -9.99 -21.00
N MET A 102 2.52 -11.31 -21.16
CA MET A 102 3.80 -12.02 -21.28
C MET A 102 4.47 -11.73 -22.63
N GLU A 103 3.70 -11.69 -23.72
CA GLU A 103 4.20 -11.33 -25.06
C GLU A 103 4.77 -9.90 -25.10
N GLU A 104 4.15 -8.96 -24.38
CA GLU A 104 4.63 -7.59 -24.20
C GLU A 104 5.84 -7.48 -23.25
N GLY A 105 6.20 -8.58 -22.58
CA GLY A 105 7.30 -8.65 -21.61
C GLY A 105 6.99 -8.01 -20.25
N TRP A 106 5.73 -7.67 -19.96
CA TRP A 106 5.32 -7.08 -18.67
C TRP A 106 5.19 -8.13 -17.58
N VAL A 107 4.71 -9.33 -17.94
CA VAL A 107 4.61 -10.50 -17.07
C VAL A 107 5.71 -11.48 -17.45
N ILE A 108 6.50 -11.92 -16.47
CA ILE A 108 7.62 -12.83 -16.65
C ILE A 108 7.21 -14.28 -16.31
N ASP A 109 6.40 -14.44 -15.27
CA ASP A 109 5.97 -15.75 -14.76
C ASP A 109 4.61 -15.59 -14.06
N ALA A 110 3.86 -16.69 -13.92
CA ALA A 110 2.52 -16.67 -13.37
C ALA A 110 2.16 -17.99 -12.66
N VAL A 111 1.40 -17.88 -11.55
CA VAL A 111 0.82 -19.03 -10.87
C VAL A 111 -0.61 -18.76 -10.45
N MET A 112 -1.52 -19.66 -10.78
CA MET A 112 -2.92 -19.63 -10.34
C MET A 112 -3.17 -20.71 -9.29
N SER A 113 -3.85 -20.33 -8.21
CA SER A 113 -4.23 -21.26 -7.14
C SER A 113 -5.17 -22.35 -7.66
N GLN A 114 -4.85 -23.60 -7.37
CA GLN A 114 -5.64 -24.79 -7.69
C GLN A 114 -6.45 -25.30 -6.49
N SER A 115 -6.33 -24.63 -5.33
CA SER A 115 -7.05 -24.97 -4.11
C SER A 115 -7.12 -23.77 -3.16
N VAL A 116 -8.08 -23.79 -2.24
CA VAL A 116 -8.19 -22.80 -1.15
C VAL A 116 -6.92 -22.75 -0.30
N ALA A 117 -6.24 -23.89 -0.10
CA ALA A 117 -4.99 -23.94 0.65
C ALA A 117 -3.86 -23.20 -0.09
N GLN A 118 -3.76 -23.38 -1.41
CA GLN A 118 -2.78 -22.66 -2.23
C GLN A 118 -3.11 -21.17 -2.32
N ALA A 119 -4.39 -20.79 -2.47
CA ALA A 119 -4.82 -19.40 -2.47
C ALA A 119 -4.41 -18.68 -1.18
N ARG A 120 -4.65 -19.31 -0.02
CA ARG A 120 -4.18 -18.79 1.28
C ARG A 120 -2.66 -18.69 1.36
N ALA A 121 -1.94 -19.69 0.85
CA ALA A 121 -0.48 -19.66 0.84
C ALA A 121 0.08 -18.50 -0.01
N LEU A 122 -0.55 -18.21 -1.16
CA LEU A 122 -0.19 -17.07 -2.00
C LEU A 122 -0.51 -15.73 -1.31
N TRP A 123 -1.67 -15.61 -0.67
CA TRP A 123 -2.04 -14.41 0.10
C TRP A 123 -1.06 -14.09 1.23
N ARG A 124 -0.50 -15.12 1.90
CA ARG A 124 0.53 -14.91 2.93
C ARG A 124 1.77 -14.18 2.42
N LEU A 125 2.12 -14.26 1.13
CA LEU A 125 3.21 -13.48 0.55
C LEU A 125 2.99 -11.97 0.69
N ARG A 126 1.71 -11.53 0.69
CA ARG A 126 1.29 -10.14 0.78
C ARG A 126 0.88 -9.74 2.20
N GLU A 127 0.13 -10.58 2.90
CA GLU A 127 -0.40 -10.28 4.24
C GLU A 127 0.72 -10.26 5.29
N ASP A 128 1.68 -11.19 5.21
CA ASP A 128 2.73 -11.35 6.22
C ASP A 128 3.83 -10.25 6.10
N ILE A 129 3.81 -9.39 5.07
CA ILE A 129 4.84 -8.36 4.82
C ILE A 129 4.97 -7.42 6.02
N SER A 130 3.88 -6.77 6.43
CA SER A 130 3.95 -5.71 7.45
C SER A 130 4.43 -6.23 8.82
N GLU A 131 4.01 -7.44 9.18
CA GLU A 131 4.45 -8.14 10.40
C GLU A 131 5.92 -8.55 10.30
N THR A 132 6.29 -9.21 9.20
CA THR A 132 7.67 -9.64 8.93
C THR A 132 8.64 -8.47 9.03
N LEU A 133 8.30 -7.34 8.43
CA LEU A 133 9.20 -6.18 8.38
C LEU A 133 9.47 -5.54 9.75
N THR A 134 8.64 -5.77 10.78
CA THR A 134 8.78 -5.13 12.10
C THR A 134 10.16 -5.32 12.74
N ARG A 135 10.80 -6.48 12.51
CA ARG A 135 12.14 -6.80 13.04
C ARG A 135 13.24 -5.87 12.51
N TRP A 136 13.03 -5.21 11.37
CA TRP A 136 13.96 -4.24 10.80
C TRP A 136 13.62 -2.79 11.16
N THR A 137 12.72 -2.55 12.10
CA THR A 137 12.31 -1.20 12.54
C THR A 137 11.96 -0.29 11.35
N PRO A 138 10.95 -0.65 10.54
CA PRO A 138 10.67 0.04 9.29
C PRO A 138 10.16 1.47 9.57
N TYR A 139 10.65 2.43 8.82
CA TYR A 139 10.01 3.74 8.71
C TYR A 139 8.90 3.63 7.66
N LYS A 140 7.65 3.62 8.14
CA LYS A 140 6.48 3.32 7.33
C LYS A 140 5.88 4.59 6.74
N ASN A 141 5.75 4.61 5.41
CA ASN A 141 4.94 5.58 4.69
C ASN A 141 3.72 4.85 4.12
N ASP A 142 2.57 5.50 4.25
CA ASP A 142 1.27 5.01 3.81
C ASP A 142 0.61 6.16 3.08
N ILE A 143 0.64 6.09 1.75
CA ILE A 143 0.41 7.22 0.85
C ILE A 143 -0.56 6.82 -0.25
N SER A 144 -1.28 7.78 -0.82
CA SER A 144 -2.14 7.48 -1.96
C SER A 144 -2.22 8.63 -2.96
N ALA A 145 -2.64 8.31 -4.17
CA ALA A 145 -3.09 9.25 -5.18
C ALA A 145 -4.30 8.65 -5.92
N THR A 146 -4.92 9.43 -6.81
CA THR A 146 -5.87 8.83 -7.75
C THR A 146 -5.16 7.78 -8.60
N VAL A 147 -5.84 6.68 -8.94
CA VAL A 147 -5.26 5.54 -9.68
C VAL A 147 -4.53 6.00 -10.95
N SER A 148 -5.07 6.99 -11.67
CA SER A 148 -4.45 7.60 -12.86
C SER A 148 -3.08 8.24 -12.60
N ASN A 149 -2.84 8.71 -11.37
CA ASN A 149 -1.62 9.42 -10.97
C ASN A 149 -0.61 8.50 -10.26
N VAL A 150 -0.98 7.24 -9.99
CA VAL A 150 -0.10 6.26 -9.33
C VAL A 150 1.24 6.07 -10.06
N PRO A 151 1.29 5.93 -11.41
CA PRO A 151 2.57 5.80 -12.12
C PRO A 151 3.50 6.99 -11.88
N GLU A 152 2.97 8.21 -11.94
CA GLU A 152 3.75 9.42 -11.71
C GLU A 152 4.19 9.53 -10.24
N LEU A 153 3.31 9.19 -9.30
CA LEU A 153 3.66 9.17 -7.88
C LEU A 153 4.78 8.17 -7.58
N LEU A 154 4.67 6.94 -8.10
CA LEU A 154 5.70 5.91 -7.98
C LEU A 154 7.05 6.41 -8.49
N SER A 155 7.08 6.92 -9.73
CA SER A 155 8.31 7.42 -10.34
C SER A 155 8.97 8.53 -9.52
N ARG A 156 8.17 9.49 -9.01
CA ARG A 156 8.68 10.61 -8.19
C ARG A 156 9.23 10.12 -6.85
N VAL A 157 8.48 9.28 -6.15
CA VAL A 157 8.88 8.79 -4.82
C VAL A 157 10.07 7.85 -4.93
N ASP A 158 10.11 6.98 -5.95
CA ASP A 158 11.24 6.09 -6.19
C ASP A 158 12.53 6.87 -6.49
N ALA A 159 12.45 7.97 -7.25
CA ALA A 159 13.59 8.85 -7.49
C ALA A 159 14.10 9.51 -6.20
N VAL A 160 13.20 10.04 -5.36
CA VAL A 160 13.54 10.63 -4.05
C VAL A 160 14.21 9.58 -3.16
N VAL A 161 13.63 8.39 -3.07
CA VAL A 161 14.16 7.29 -2.28
C VAL A 161 15.55 6.88 -2.77
N HIS A 162 15.75 6.67 -4.07
CA HIS A 162 17.05 6.26 -4.61
C HIS A 162 18.14 7.32 -4.40
N GLN A 163 17.78 8.60 -4.47
CA GLN A 163 18.69 9.71 -4.22
C GLN A 163 19.17 9.76 -2.77
N HIS A 164 18.26 9.57 -1.80
CA HIS A 164 18.56 9.72 -0.38
C HIS A 164 18.98 8.43 0.31
N TYR A 165 18.59 7.28 -0.24
CA TYR A 165 18.77 5.95 0.33
C TYR A 165 19.43 4.95 -0.63
N PRO A 166 20.53 5.30 -1.34
CA PRO A 166 21.11 4.42 -2.37
C PRO A 166 21.63 3.09 -1.81
N SER A 167 21.82 2.99 -0.49
CA SER A 167 22.30 1.80 0.20
C SER A 167 21.32 1.21 1.23
N TRP A 168 20.12 1.79 1.37
CA TRP A 168 19.15 1.27 2.33
C TRP A 168 18.14 0.38 1.62
N GLU A 169 17.64 -0.60 2.37
CA GLU A 169 16.61 -1.50 1.91
C GLU A 169 15.26 -0.80 1.94
N VAL A 170 14.58 -0.77 0.80
CA VAL A 170 13.30 -0.09 0.62
C VAL A 170 12.29 -1.07 0.05
N VAL A 171 11.22 -1.30 0.80
CA VAL A 171 10.20 -2.29 0.48
C VAL A 171 8.94 -1.59 0.02
N TRP A 172 8.48 -1.97 -1.17
CA TRP A 172 7.26 -1.47 -1.81
C TRP A 172 6.20 -2.55 -1.81
N TYR A 173 4.97 -2.18 -1.43
CA TYR A 173 3.79 -3.04 -1.51
C TYR A 173 2.51 -2.22 -1.33
N GLY A 174 1.33 -2.80 -1.61
CA GLY A 174 0.06 -2.18 -1.24
C GLY A 174 -1.11 -2.47 -2.17
N HIS A 175 -2.20 -1.79 -1.86
CA HIS A 175 -3.51 -1.88 -2.52
C HIS A 175 -3.54 -0.96 -3.75
N ILE A 176 -2.75 -1.29 -4.76
CA ILE A 176 -2.49 -0.37 -5.87
C ILE A 176 -3.70 -0.16 -6.78
N GLY A 177 -4.64 -1.12 -6.80
CA GLY A 177 -5.93 -0.98 -7.47
C GLY A 177 -6.75 0.22 -6.98
N ASP A 178 -6.56 0.63 -5.72
CA ASP A 178 -7.23 1.77 -5.10
C ASP A 178 -6.35 3.03 -5.05
N GLY A 179 -5.14 2.93 -5.60
CA GLY A 179 -4.13 3.99 -5.57
C GLY A 179 -3.42 4.17 -4.23
N ASN A 180 -3.48 3.17 -3.35
CA ASN A 180 -2.78 3.14 -2.06
C ASN A 180 -1.44 2.42 -2.18
N LEU A 181 -0.38 3.05 -1.66
CA LEU A 181 0.99 2.54 -1.66
C LEU A 181 1.58 2.57 -0.26
N HIS A 182 2.24 1.48 0.10
CA HIS A 182 3.10 1.39 1.25
C HIS A 182 4.57 1.39 0.82
N LEU A 183 5.32 2.27 1.47
CA LEU A 183 6.76 2.41 1.32
C LEU A 183 7.40 2.26 2.69
N ASN A 184 8.09 1.15 2.90
CA ASN A 184 8.81 0.88 4.15
C ASN A 184 10.31 0.96 3.91
N ILE A 185 10.94 1.95 4.53
CA ILE A 185 12.41 2.08 4.55
C ILE A 185 12.90 1.28 5.75
N LEU A 186 13.76 0.29 5.55
CA LEU A 186 14.26 -0.55 6.64
C LEU A 186 15.48 0.11 7.30
N LYS A 187 15.54 0.07 8.63
CA LYS A 187 16.66 0.67 9.37
C LYS A 187 17.93 -0.14 9.12
N PRO A 188 19.02 0.47 8.62
CA PRO A 188 20.32 -0.21 8.60
C PRO A 188 20.74 -0.63 10.00
N GLU A 189 21.30 -1.84 10.15
CA GLU A 189 21.62 -2.40 11.47
C GLU A 189 22.52 -1.48 12.29
N ALA A 190 23.58 -0.97 11.67
CA ALA A 190 24.59 -0.10 12.29
C ALA A 190 24.10 1.33 12.60
N LEU A 191 22.91 1.74 12.14
CA LEU A 191 22.41 3.10 12.33
C LEU A 191 21.56 3.19 13.60
N ASP A 192 21.81 4.21 14.41
CA ASP A 192 20.97 4.54 15.57
C ASP A 192 19.53 4.87 15.12
N VAL A 193 18.55 4.46 15.91
CA VAL A 193 17.12 4.61 15.56
C VAL A 193 16.66 6.07 15.53
N ALA A 194 17.20 6.94 16.39
CA ALA A 194 16.83 8.35 16.40
C ALA A 194 17.42 9.06 15.18
N VAL A 195 18.68 8.77 14.84
CA VAL A 195 19.33 9.28 13.62
C VAL A 195 18.61 8.79 12.36
N PHE A 196 18.26 7.51 12.31
CA PHE A 196 17.48 6.92 11.22
C PHE A 196 16.14 7.66 11.03
N LYS A 197 15.35 7.80 12.11
CA LYS A 197 14.06 8.49 12.05
C LYS A 197 14.17 9.95 11.65
N ALA A 198 15.21 10.66 12.11
CA ALA A 198 15.45 12.05 11.71
C ALA A 198 15.70 12.18 10.20
N ARG A 199 16.58 11.34 9.65
CA ARG A 199 16.84 11.29 8.20
C ARG A 199 15.60 10.92 7.40
N CYS A 200 14.81 9.96 7.88
CA CYS A 200 13.54 9.62 7.24
C CYS A 200 12.52 10.77 7.29
N GLY A 201 12.45 11.51 8.39
CA GLY A 201 11.57 12.66 8.52
C GLY A 201 11.92 13.83 7.58
N GLU A 202 13.19 14.00 7.25
CA GLU A 202 13.64 15.00 6.25
C GLU A 202 13.15 14.63 4.85
N VAL A 203 13.41 13.39 4.41
CA VAL A 203 13.00 12.89 3.09
C VAL A 203 11.49 12.73 2.97
N SER A 204 10.79 12.45 4.08
CA SER A 204 9.32 12.39 4.09
C SER A 204 8.69 13.69 3.56
N LYS A 205 9.33 14.85 3.78
CA LYS A 205 8.83 16.13 3.26
C LYS A 205 8.84 16.16 1.73
N GLU A 206 9.92 15.70 1.10
CA GLU A 206 10.04 15.63 -0.36
C GLU A 206 9.01 14.64 -0.95
N ILE A 207 8.79 13.51 -0.27
CA ILE A 207 7.73 12.55 -0.63
C ILE A 207 6.35 13.21 -0.52
N PHE A 208 6.08 13.94 0.56
CA PHE A 208 4.80 14.61 0.77
C PHE A 208 4.55 15.78 -0.20
N GLU A 209 5.60 16.47 -0.63
CA GLU A 209 5.53 17.47 -1.70
C GLU A 209 5.13 16.85 -3.04
N ALA A 210 5.68 15.68 -3.38
CA ALA A 210 5.28 14.94 -4.57
C ALA A 210 3.81 14.49 -4.51
N ILE A 211 3.35 14.02 -3.34
CA ILE A 211 1.95 13.65 -3.09
C ILE A 211 1.03 14.86 -3.24
N GLN A 212 1.40 15.99 -2.63
CA GLN A 212 0.62 17.22 -2.69
C GLN A 212 0.46 17.72 -4.13
N LEU A 213 1.53 17.67 -4.92
CA LEU A 213 1.50 18.05 -6.34
C LEU A 213 0.47 17.25 -7.15
N LEU A 214 0.30 15.97 -6.81
CA LEU A 214 -0.61 15.05 -7.48
C LEU A 214 -2.00 14.99 -6.86
N GLY A 215 -2.29 15.83 -5.86
CA GLY A 215 -3.56 15.84 -5.13
C GLY A 215 -3.80 14.57 -4.30
N GLY A 216 -2.73 13.90 -3.88
CA GLY A 216 -2.79 12.66 -3.12
C GLY A 216 -2.94 12.84 -1.59
N SER A 217 -2.85 11.74 -0.86
CA SER A 217 -2.90 11.69 0.60
C SER A 217 -1.59 11.22 1.22
N VAL A 218 -1.12 11.91 2.27
CA VAL A 218 -0.01 11.44 3.13
C VAL A 218 -0.45 10.36 4.12
N SER A 219 -1.74 10.03 4.14
CA SER A 219 -2.29 8.90 4.87
C SER A 219 -3.48 8.29 4.14
N ALA A 220 -3.27 7.13 3.53
CA ALA A 220 -4.33 6.43 2.82
C ALA A 220 -5.30 5.75 3.81
N GLU A 221 -4.77 4.95 4.74
CA GLU A 221 -5.58 4.11 5.63
C GLU A 221 -5.26 4.27 7.13
N HIS A 222 -4.01 4.56 7.49
CA HIS A 222 -3.57 4.50 8.89
C HIS A 222 -4.03 5.69 9.76
N GLY A 223 -4.66 6.69 9.15
CA GLY A 223 -5.03 7.94 9.81
C GLY A 223 -3.86 8.86 10.13
N VAL A 224 -4.19 10.02 10.68
CA VAL A 224 -3.23 11.11 10.92
C VAL A 224 -2.49 10.92 12.25
N GLY A 225 -3.22 10.61 13.33
CA GLY A 225 -2.66 10.40 14.66
C GLY A 225 -1.84 11.59 15.15
N THR A 226 -0.84 11.32 15.99
CA THR A 226 0.16 12.33 16.38
C THR A 226 1.29 12.43 15.34
N LEU A 227 1.64 11.31 14.72
CA LEU A 227 2.79 11.18 13.83
C LEU A 227 2.62 12.02 12.56
N LYS A 228 1.44 11.98 11.93
CA LYS A 228 1.18 12.69 10.67
C LYS A 228 0.48 14.04 10.85
N ALA A 229 0.11 14.41 12.08
CA ALA A 229 -0.52 15.70 12.37
C ALA A 229 0.28 16.92 11.83
N PRO A 230 1.63 16.96 11.93
CA PRO A 230 2.41 18.06 11.36
C PRO A 230 2.35 18.13 9.82
N TYR A 231 1.94 17.06 9.14
CA TYR A 231 1.96 16.93 7.69
C TYR A 231 0.56 17.01 7.06
N LEU A 232 -0.49 17.28 7.85
CA LEU A 232 -1.87 17.34 7.35
C LEU A 232 -2.05 18.35 6.19
N GLY A 233 -1.27 19.45 6.21
CA GLY A 233 -1.28 20.49 5.18
C GLY A 233 -0.82 20.04 3.78
N TYR A 234 -0.19 18.87 3.65
CA TYR A 234 0.15 18.30 2.35
C TYR A 234 -1.04 17.68 1.64
N THR A 235 -2.10 17.35 2.38
CA THR A 235 -3.32 16.72 1.84
C THR A 235 -4.55 17.61 1.99
N LYS A 236 -4.57 18.49 3.00
CA LYS A 236 -5.69 19.37 3.32
C LYS A 236 -5.31 20.82 3.21
N THR A 237 -6.19 21.59 2.60
CA THR A 237 -6.09 23.05 2.55
C THR A 237 -6.30 23.66 3.93
N GLU A 238 -5.81 24.88 4.16
CA GLU A 238 -5.99 25.53 5.46
C GLU A 238 -7.48 25.70 5.82
N SER A 239 -8.34 26.01 4.85
CA SER A 239 -9.78 26.16 5.08
C SER A 239 -10.46 24.83 5.46
N GLU A 240 -10.04 23.70 4.88
CA GLU A 240 -10.49 22.38 5.32
C GLU A 240 -10.04 22.10 6.76
N ILE A 241 -8.77 22.39 7.09
CA ILE A 241 -8.24 22.16 8.43
C ILE A 241 -8.97 23.05 9.46
N GLU A 242 -9.23 24.32 9.14
CA GLU A 242 -10.03 25.23 9.96
C GLU A 242 -11.44 24.69 10.20
N ALA A 243 -12.11 24.19 9.16
CA ALA A 243 -13.42 23.56 9.28
C ALA A 243 -13.37 22.33 10.20
N MET A 244 -12.36 21.47 10.07
CA MET A 244 -12.20 20.31 10.95
C MET A 244 -11.97 20.74 12.41
N ARG A 245 -11.19 21.81 12.67
CA ARG A 245 -11.01 22.37 14.02
C ARG A 245 -12.30 22.94 14.58
N ALA A 246 -13.11 23.61 13.76
CA ALA A 246 -14.42 24.15 14.17
C ALA A 246 -15.41 23.03 14.54
N ILE A 247 -15.40 21.91 13.82
CA ILE A 247 -16.19 20.73 14.20
C ILE A 247 -15.68 20.16 15.53
N LYS A 248 -14.36 20.01 15.69
CA LYS A 248 -13.76 19.53 16.94
C LYS A 248 -14.17 20.37 18.15
N SER A 249 -14.21 21.70 18.05
CA SER A 249 -14.59 22.56 19.17
C SER A 249 -16.08 22.49 19.54
N ILE A 250 -16.94 22.08 18.61
CA ILE A 250 -18.36 21.84 18.90
C ILE A 250 -18.53 20.56 19.73
N PHE A 251 -17.84 19.48 19.36
CA PHE A 251 -17.97 18.18 20.01
C PHE A 251 -17.11 18.00 21.26
N ASP A 252 -16.02 18.76 21.38
CA ASP A 252 -15.07 18.67 22.51
C ASP A 252 -14.56 20.07 22.90
N PRO A 253 -15.41 20.92 23.52
CA PRO A 253 -15.02 22.27 23.92
C PRO A 253 -13.91 22.28 24.99
N ASP A 254 -13.84 21.25 25.83
CA ASP A 254 -12.84 21.13 26.91
C ASP A 254 -11.53 20.47 26.44
N GLY A 255 -11.46 19.98 25.20
CA GLY A 255 -10.26 19.39 24.61
C GLY A 255 -9.84 18.05 25.24
N ILE A 256 -10.76 17.30 25.84
CA ILE A 256 -10.47 16.05 26.57
C ILE A 256 -10.48 14.81 25.68
N LEU A 257 -11.07 14.88 24.49
CA LEU A 257 -11.21 13.74 23.59
C LEU A 257 -9.95 13.56 22.73
N ASN A 258 -9.09 12.66 23.19
CA ASN A 258 -7.88 12.20 22.49
C ASN A 258 -6.94 13.36 22.08
N PRO A 259 -6.49 14.17 23.05
CA PRO A 259 -5.76 15.42 22.81
C PRO A 259 -4.45 15.20 22.04
N GLY A 260 -4.12 16.14 21.16
CA GLY A 260 -2.88 16.15 20.37
C GLY A 260 -2.87 15.22 19.14
N LYS A 261 -3.93 14.43 18.91
CA LYS A 261 -4.09 13.67 17.67
C LYS A 261 -4.80 14.50 16.61
N VAL A 262 -4.40 14.32 15.34
CA VAL A 262 -4.85 15.08 14.15
C VAL A 262 -4.44 16.56 14.19
N PHE A 263 -4.65 17.23 15.32
CA PHE A 263 -4.22 18.61 15.56
C PHE A 263 -3.15 18.63 16.65
N PRO A 264 -1.96 19.19 16.38
CA PRO A 264 -0.94 19.38 17.41
C PRO A 264 -1.48 20.21 18.57
N LEU A 265 -1.07 19.89 19.80
CA LEU A 265 -1.35 20.75 20.95
C LEU A 265 -0.67 22.10 20.72
N LYS A 266 -1.37 23.19 21.07
CA LYS A 266 -0.74 24.51 21.13
C LYS A 266 0.43 24.42 22.11
N GLN A 267 1.63 24.80 21.67
CA GLN A 267 2.75 24.97 22.59
C GLN A 267 2.35 26.05 23.60
N ALA A 268 2.51 25.75 24.89
CA ALA A 268 2.24 26.67 25.99
C ALA A 268 3.24 27.83 26.00
#